data_AF-A0A0Q0F5I1-F1
#
_entry.id   AF-A0A0Q0F5I1-F1
#
_cell.length_a   1.000
_cell.length_b   1.000
_cell.length_c   1.000
_cell.angle_alpha   90.00
_cell.angle_beta   90.00
_cell.angle_gamma   90.00
#
_symmetry.space_group_name_H-M   'P 1'
#
loop_
_entity.id
_entity.type
_entity.pdbx_description
1 polymer ?
#
loop_
_entity_poly.entity_id
_entity_poly.type
_entity_poly.pdbx_seq_one_letter_code
_entity_poly.pdbx_strand_id
1 'polypeptide(L)'
;MVKSSALSTSTVNKPLARTRIKMLITLTLAALAGSTATVSYATSTLRCGSQLVSTGDRAFEVQQKCGEPVSQEVLGTQETFNSTYRRS
;
A
#
# COMPACT_ATOMS: atom_id res chain seq x y z
N MET A 1 -31.11 -3.41 18.51
CA MET A 1 -32.30 -3.23 17.63
C MET A 1 -31.85 -2.63 16.31
N VAL A 2 -31.38 -3.44 15.36
CA VAL A 2 -31.20 -2.99 13.97
C VAL A 2 -31.33 -4.21 13.08
N LYS A 3 -32.48 -4.40 12.43
CA LYS A 3 -32.57 -5.38 11.36
C LYS A 3 -33.61 -4.96 10.32
N SER A 4 -33.10 -4.85 9.10
CA SER A 4 -33.82 -5.03 7.85
C SER A 4 -34.84 -3.96 7.46
N SER A 5 -34.39 -3.07 6.58
CA SER A 5 -35.25 -2.48 5.56
C SER A 5 -34.59 -2.68 4.21
N ALA A 6 -34.49 -3.95 3.81
CA ALA A 6 -34.45 -4.28 2.40
C ALA A 6 -35.89 -4.40 1.91
N LEU A 7 -36.12 -4.00 0.67
CA LEU A 7 -37.33 -4.19 -0.14
C LEU A 7 -38.38 -3.07 -0.09
N SER A 8 -38.09 -1.99 -0.83
CA SER A 8 -39.09 -1.12 -1.44
C SER A 8 -38.49 -0.62 -2.75
N THR A 9 -39.12 -0.63 -3.91
CA THR A 9 -40.46 -1.01 -4.36
C THR A 9 -40.42 -0.90 -5.89
N SER A 10 -41.41 -1.49 -6.57
CA SER A 10 -41.90 -1.08 -7.90
C SER A 10 -41.25 -1.72 -9.15
N THR A 11 -41.52 -3.01 -9.33
CA THR A 11 -41.77 -3.61 -10.65
C THR A 11 -43.18 -3.21 -11.14
N VAL A 12 -43.33 -1.96 -11.61
CA VAL A 12 -44.48 -1.56 -12.44
C VAL A 12 -44.01 -1.60 -13.89
N ASN A 13 -44.60 -2.53 -14.65
CA ASN A 13 -44.58 -2.72 -16.10
C ASN A 13 -44.01 -1.50 -16.86
N LYS A 14 -42.71 -1.55 -17.21
CA LYS A 14 -42.06 -0.56 -18.08
C LYS A 14 -41.56 -1.26 -19.34
N PRO A 15 -41.70 -0.62 -20.52
CA PRO A 15 -41.35 -1.24 -21.79
C PRO A 15 -39.89 -1.68 -21.77
N LEU A 16 -39.64 -2.90 -22.23
CA LEU A 16 -38.38 -3.66 -22.12
C LEU A 16 -37.12 -2.88 -22.56
N ALA A 17 -37.27 -1.86 -23.42
CA ALA A 17 -36.21 -0.96 -23.84
C ALA A 17 -35.71 -0.01 -22.71
N ARG A 18 -36.61 0.43 -21.83
CA ARG A 18 -36.32 1.39 -20.75
C ARG A 18 -35.55 0.74 -19.60
N THR A 19 -35.68 -0.58 -19.43
CA THR A 19 -34.96 -1.39 -18.45
C THR A 19 -33.54 -1.68 -18.89
N ARG A 20 -33.32 -1.94 -20.19
CA ARG A 20 -31.98 -2.15 -20.78
C ARG A 20 -31.12 -0.89 -20.67
N ILE A 21 -31.67 0.28 -21.01
CA ILE A 21 -30.95 1.57 -20.92
C ILE A 21 -30.54 1.87 -19.47
N LYS A 22 -31.45 1.68 -18.52
CA LYS A 22 -31.15 1.86 -17.08
C LYS A 22 -30.07 0.91 -16.60
N MET A 23 -30.12 -0.36 -17.02
CA MET A 23 -29.13 -1.37 -16.67
C MET A 23 -27.74 -1.04 -17.22
N LEU A 24 -27.66 -0.54 -18.45
CA LEU A 24 -26.40 -0.10 -19.07
C LEU A 24 -25.82 1.12 -18.34
N ILE A 25 -26.64 2.12 -18.01
CA ILE A 25 -26.20 3.31 -17.26
C ILE A 25 -25.68 2.93 -15.86
N THR A 26 -26.37 2.01 -15.16
CA THR A 26 -25.90 1.54 -13.85
C THR A 26 -24.62 0.72 -13.94
N LEU A 27 -24.45 -0.08 -15.00
CA LEU A 27 -23.25 -0.89 -15.21
C LEU A 27 -22.03 -0.01 -15.53
N THR A 28 -22.21 1.03 -16.35
CA THR A 28 -21.14 2.00 -16.65
C THR A 28 -20.74 2.82 -15.41
N LEU A 29 -21.71 3.20 -14.57
CA LEU A 29 -21.42 4.00 -13.38
C LEU A 29 -20.74 3.17 -12.28
N ALA A 30 -21.08 1.88 -12.17
CA ALA A 30 -20.42 0.94 -11.25
C ALA A 30 -18.98 0.60 -11.69
N ALA A 31 -18.72 0.50 -12.99
CA ALA A 31 -17.38 0.24 -13.52
C ALA A 31 -16.41 1.42 -13.25
N LEU A 32 -16.92 2.66 -13.29
CA LEU A 32 -16.09 3.85 -13.03
C LEU A 32 -15.75 4.03 -11.54
N ALA A 33 -16.60 3.55 -10.62
CA ALA A 33 -16.38 3.63 -9.17
C ALA A 33 -15.39 2.59 -8.62
N GLY A 34 -14.98 1.60 -9.42
CA GLY A 34 -14.12 0.49 -8.97
C GLY A 34 -12.60 0.72 -9.08
N SER A 35 -12.15 1.89 -9.55
CA SER A 35 -10.75 2.12 -9.95
C SER A 35 -9.98 3.16 -9.13
N THR A 36 -10.40 3.49 -7.90
CA THR A 36 -9.69 4.46 -7.05
C THR A 36 -9.46 3.93 -5.64
N ALA A 37 -8.57 2.96 -5.47
CA ALA A 37 -7.92 2.71 -4.19
C ALA A 37 -6.65 1.85 -4.34
N THR A 38 -5.70 2.26 -5.19
CA THR A 38 -4.32 1.79 -5.00
C THR A 38 -3.74 2.56 -3.83
N VAL A 39 -3.90 2.02 -2.62
CA VAL A 39 -3.20 2.53 -1.43
C VAL A 39 -1.70 2.37 -1.71
N SER A 40 -1.07 3.48 -2.08
CA SER A 40 0.37 3.55 -2.25
C SER A 40 0.96 3.64 -0.85
N TYR A 41 1.15 2.49 -0.19
CA TYR A 41 1.99 2.44 0.99
C TYR A 41 3.37 2.94 0.57
N ALA A 42 3.84 4.03 1.17
CA ALA A 42 5.22 4.44 1.08
C ALA A 42 6.05 3.36 1.78
N THR A 43 6.34 2.28 1.05
CA THR A 43 7.33 1.31 1.47
C THR A 43 8.65 2.06 1.42
N SER A 44 9.38 2.11 2.53
CA SER A 44 10.64 2.83 2.67
C SER A 44 11.76 2.11 1.90
N THR A 45 11.54 1.90 0.60
CA THR A 45 12.50 1.34 -0.33
C THR A 45 13.08 2.45 -1.19
N LEU A 46 14.39 2.43 -1.36
CA LEU A 46 15.13 3.33 -2.23
C LEU A 46 15.70 2.51 -3.39
N ARG A 47 15.54 3.00 -4.62
CA ARG A 47 16.04 2.29 -5.81
C ARG A 47 17.40 2.83 -6.23
N CYS A 48 18.40 1.95 -6.24
CA CYS A 48 19.70 2.20 -6.82
C CYS A 48 19.76 1.51 -8.18
N GLY A 49 19.37 2.25 -9.22
CA GLY A 49 19.19 1.70 -10.56
C GLY A 49 18.08 0.65 -10.61
N SER A 50 18.46 -0.61 -10.87
CA SER A 50 17.54 -1.76 -10.92
C SER A 50 17.33 -2.44 -9.57
N GLN A 51 18.18 -2.18 -8.58
CA GLN A 51 18.16 -2.84 -7.29
C GLN A 51 17.35 -2.03 -6.26
N LEU A 52 16.61 -2.72 -5.39
CA LEU A 52 15.88 -2.09 -4.27
C LEU A 52 16.65 -2.29 -2.97
N VAL A 53 16.75 -1.22 -2.21
CA VAL A 53 17.20 -1.20 -0.81
C VAL A 53 16.00 -0.90 0.07
N SER A 54 15.85 -1.57 1.22
CA SER A 54 14.79 -1.28 2.19
C SER A 54 15.35 -0.75 3.50
N THR A 55 14.54 -0.03 4.29
CA THR A 55 14.87 0.26 5.68
C THR A 55 15.09 -1.05 6.45
N GLY A 56 16.30 -1.27 6.94
CA GLY A 56 16.72 -2.50 7.62
C GLY A 56 17.82 -3.29 6.91
N ASP A 57 18.07 -3.00 5.63
CA ASP A 57 19.22 -3.56 4.91
C ASP A 57 20.53 -3.13 5.61
N ARG A 58 21.48 -4.05 5.73
CA ARG A 58 22.78 -3.76 6.35
C ARG A 58 23.59 -2.85 5.43
N ALA A 59 24.48 -2.04 6.00
CA ALA A 59 25.29 -1.09 5.24
C ALA A 59 26.03 -1.74 4.04
N PHE A 60 26.52 -2.98 4.19
CA PHE A 60 27.18 -3.70 3.10
C PHE A 60 26.24 -4.08 1.95
N GLU A 61 24.96 -4.37 2.23
CA GLU A 61 23.96 -4.69 1.20
C GLU A 61 23.62 -3.44 0.40
N VAL A 62 23.48 -2.30 1.09
CA VAL A 62 23.29 -1.00 0.45
C VAL A 62 24.47 -0.66 -0.44
N GLN A 63 25.70 -0.83 0.05
CA GLN A 63 26.93 -0.55 -0.70
C GLN A 63 27.10 -1.48 -1.92
N GLN A 64 26.73 -2.75 -1.82
CA GLN A 64 26.73 -3.66 -2.98
C GLN A 64 25.66 -3.28 -4.02
N LYS A 65 24.52 -2.75 -3.60
CA LYS A 65 23.42 -2.35 -4.50
C LYS A 65 23.63 -0.97 -5.12
N CYS A 66 24.20 -0.04 -4.37
CA CYS A 66 24.28 1.39 -4.71
C CYS A 66 25.71 1.89 -5.01
N GLY A 67 26.73 1.12 -4.65
CA GLY A 67 28.13 1.53 -4.72
C GLY A 67 28.63 2.23 -3.46
N GLU A 68 29.85 2.76 -3.54
CA GLU A 68 30.51 3.47 -2.44
C GLU A 68 29.73 4.76 -2.07
N PRO A 69 29.50 5.04 -0.78
CA PRO A 69 28.92 6.31 -0.36
C PRO A 69 29.83 7.49 -0.71
N VAL A 70 29.24 8.58 -1.18
CA VAL A 70 29.98 9.82 -1.52
C VAL A 70 30.65 10.47 -0.30
N SER A 71 30.05 10.32 0.88
CA SER A 71 30.54 10.88 2.14
C SER A 71 30.14 9.99 3.29
N GLN A 72 31.09 9.64 4.15
CA GLN A 72 30.86 8.90 5.38
C GLN A 72 31.29 9.78 6.56
N GLU A 73 30.34 10.09 7.44
CA GLU A 73 30.60 10.85 8.65
C GLU A 73 30.58 9.92 9.87
N VAL A 74 31.56 10.08 10.75
CA VAL A 74 31.67 9.31 11.99
C VAL A 74 30.91 10.06 13.08
N LEU A 75 29.71 9.58 13.40
CA LEU A 75 28.80 10.23 14.36
C LEU A 75 29.12 9.91 15.84
N GLY A 76 30.20 9.17 16.11
CA GLY A 76 30.65 8.82 17.46
C GLY A 76 30.74 7.31 17.72
N THR A 77 31.13 6.94 18.94
CA THR A 77 31.25 5.54 19.38
C THR A 77 29.96 5.12 20.09
N GLN A 78 29.38 3.98 19.68
CA GLN A 78 28.31 3.35 20.45
C GLN A 78 28.90 2.47 21.56
N GLU A 79 28.64 2.85 22.81
CA GLU A 79 28.93 2.03 23.98
C GLU A 79 28.02 0.78 23.95
N THR A 80 28.59 -0.37 23.58
CA THR A 80 27.86 -1.65 23.60
C THR A 80 27.93 -2.24 25.00
N PHE A 81 26.91 -2.00 25.83
CA PHE A 81 26.82 -2.61 27.16
C PHE A 81 26.46 -4.09 27.05
N ASN A 82 27.47 -4.95 27.14
CA ASN A 82 27.26 -6.39 27.27
C ASN A 82 26.81 -6.72 28.72
N SER A 83 25.52 -6.96 28.90
CA SER A 83 24.92 -7.27 30.21
C SER A 83 25.41 -8.59 30.82
N THR A 84 26.09 -9.43 30.04
CA THR A 84 26.63 -10.73 30.51
C THR A 84 27.93 -10.56 31.30
N TYR A 85 28.67 -9.46 31.13
CA TYR A 85 29.95 -9.26 31.83
C TYR A 85 29.80 -8.87 33.32
N ARG A 86 28.67 -8.29 33.72
CA ARG A 86 28.48 -7.78 35.10
C ARG A 86 28.10 -8.85 36.13
N ARG A 87 28.18 -10.14 35.77
CA ARG A 87 27.73 -11.27 36.60
C ARG A 87 28.86 -12.27 36.86
N SER A 88 30.03 -11.78 37.27
CA SER A 88 31.10 -12.58 37.89
C SER A 88 31.66 -11.83 39.09
#